data_AF-A0A359E424-F1
#
_entry.id   AF-A0A359E424-F1
#
_cell.length_a   1.000
_cell.length_b   1.000
_cell.length_c   1.000
_cell.angle_alpha   90.00
_cell.angle_beta   90.00
_cell.angle_gamma   90.00
#
_symmetry.space_group_name_H-M   'P 1'
#
loop_
_entity.id
_entity.type
_entity.pdbx_description
1 polymer ?
#
loop_
_entity_poly.entity_id
_entity_poly.type
_entity_poly.pdbx_seq_one_letter_code
_entity_poly.pdbx_strand_id
1 'polypeptide(L)'
;MPIYVYKHPEQEEYREVFQGMNDEHVYSEGGVEWQRVFLSPNASVSASIDPFNRQQYIDATYQKKGTVGDMMDLSAELSAKRAEKTGGKDPIKEKFYDNYAKERGGAEHPQRIREQGYESKNVKVDYD
;
A
#
# COMPACT_ATOMS: atom_id res chain seq x y z
N MET A 1 -27.39 -12.70 4.91
CA MET A 1 -28.47 -11.82 5.41
C MET A 1 -27.81 -10.63 6.07
N PRO A 2 -27.92 -9.43 5.49
CA PRO A 2 -27.32 -8.20 6.01
C PRO A 2 -28.10 -7.58 7.18
N ILE A 3 -27.38 -6.84 8.03
CA ILE A 3 -27.94 -5.98 9.08
C ILE A 3 -27.92 -4.55 8.55
N TYR A 4 -29.05 -3.85 8.64
CA TYR A 4 -29.18 -2.46 8.22
C TYR A 4 -29.42 -1.55 9.41
N VAL A 5 -28.78 -0.38 9.40
CA VAL A 5 -28.93 0.63 10.44
C VAL A 5 -29.89 1.71 9.97
N TYR A 6 -30.86 2.05 10.80
CA TYR A 6 -31.84 3.12 10.58
C TYR A 6 -31.72 4.15 11.70
N LYS A 7 -31.86 5.44 11.36
CA LYS A 7 -31.84 6.57 12.30
C LYS A 7 -33.22 7.22 12.37
N HIS A 8 -33.66 7.56 13.57
CA HIS A 8 -34.90 8.31 13.76
C HIS A 8 -34.74 9.74 13.21
N PRO A 9 -35.74 10.31 12.50
CA PRO A 9 -35.60 11.63 11.88
C PRO A 9 -35.43 12.78 12.89
N GLU A 10 -36.07 12.68 14.06
CA GLU A 10 -36.08 13.74 15.07
C GLU A 10 -35.20 13.45 16.30
N GLN A 11 -34.76 12.20 16.48
CA GLN A 11 -34.04 11.76 17.67
C GLN A 11 -32.72 11.11 17.25
N GLU A 12 -31.67 11.24 18.06
CA GLU A 12 -30.38 10.60 17.79
C GLU A 12 -30.39 9.11 18.21
N GLU A 13 -31.45 8.41 17.82
CA GLU A 13 -31.62 6.98 18.06
C GLU A 13 -31.31 6.17 16.80
N TYR A 14 -30.64 5.03 16.99
CA TYR A 14 -30.25 4.11 15.93
C TYR A 14 -30.84 2.73 16.21
N ARG A 15 -31.38 2.09 15.16
CA ARG A 15 -31.94 0.73 15.21
C ARG A 15 -31.28 -0.14 14.15
N GLU A 16 -30.89 -1.33 14.57
CA GLU A 16 -30.37 -2.36 13.68
C GLU A 16 -31.50 -3.33 13.32
N VAL A 17 -31.79 -3.44 12.04
CA VAL A 17 -32.88 -4.29 11.52
C VAL A 17 -32.27 -5.35 10.60
N PHE A 18 -32.59 -6.61 10.88
CA PHE A 18 -32.28 -7.72 9.99
C PHE A 18 -33.27 -7.72 8.82
N GLN A 19 -32.77 -7.56 7.59
CA GLN A 19 -33.60 -7.64 6.39
C GLN A 19 -32.93 -8.54 5.34
N GLY A 20 -33.73 -9.16 4.49
CA GLY A 20 -33.25 -9.88 3.32
C GLY A 20 -32.59 -8.93 2.33
N MET A 21 -31.64 -9.44 1.53
CA MET A 21 -30.90 -8.60 0.58
C MET A 21 -31.77 -8.10 -0.59
N ASN A 22 -32.88 -8.80 -0.87
CA ASN A 22 -33.81 -8.49 -1.96
C ASN A 22 -35.06 -7.75 -1.48
N ASP A 23 -35.19 -7.51 -0.17
CA ASP A 23 -36.39 -6.87 0.39
C ASP A 23 -36.34 -5.34 0.20
N GLU A 24 -37.48 -4.69 0.27
CA GLU A 24 -37.53 -3.23 0.31
C GLU A 24 -36.95 -2.74 1.64
N HIS A 25 -35.91 -1.90 1.56
CA HIS A 25 -35.13 -1.45 2.73
C HIS A 25 -35.80 -0.25 3.41
N VAL A 26 -37.01 -0.47 3.89
CA VAL A 26 -37.82 0.53 4.59
C VAL A 26 -38.09 0.04 6.02
N TYR A 27 -38.00 0.95 6.99
CA TYR A 27 -38.34 0.68 8.39
C TYR A 27 -39.21 1.82 8.94
N SER A 28 -40.36 1.45 9.51
CA SER A 28 -41.29 2.38 10.13
C SER A 28 -41.74 1.85 11.49
N GLU A 29 -41.64 2.67 12.54
CA GLU A 29 -42.08 2.34 13.89
C GLU A 29 -42.96 3.48 14.40
N GLY A 30 -44.15 3.17 14.90
CA GLY A 30 -45.08 4.18 15.44
C GLY A 30 -45.66 5.17 14.43
N GLY A 31 -45.62 4.85 13.12
CA GLY A 31 -46.08 5.74 12.04
C GLY A 31 -45.02 6.75 11.57
N VAL A 32 -43.79 6.66 12.08
CA VAL A 32 -42.64 7.46 11.62
C VAL A 32 -41.72 6.57 10.80
N GLU A 33 -41.35 7.04 9.60
CA GLU A 33 -40.37 6.39 8.74
C GLU A 33 -38.94 6.74 9.19
N TRP A 34 -38.10 5.72 9.36
CA TRP A 34 -36.72 5.88 9.77
C TRP A 34 -35.80 5.93 8.56
N GLN A 35 -34.76 6.77 8.63
CA GLN A 35 -33.83 6.96 7.52
C GLN A 35 -32.72 5.92 7.55
N ARG A 36 -32.48 5.23 6.43
CA ARG A 36 -31.37 4.27 6.32
C ARG A 36 -30.02 4.98 6.39
N VAL A 37 -29.15 4.48 7.25
CA VAL A 37 -27.76 4.92 7.39
C VAL A 37 -26.84 3.94 6.66
N PHE A 38 -26.07 4.46 5.72
CA PHE A 38 -25.01 3.70 5.05
C PHE A 38 -23.73 3.84 5.86
N LEU A 39 -23.39 2.80 6.63
CA LEU A 39 -22.09 2.74 7.29
C LEU A 39 -21.00 2.58 6.24
N SER A 40 -19.98 3.43 6.32
CA SER A 40 -18.77 3.22 5.52
C SER A 40 -18.15 1.89 5.93
N PRO A 41 -17.93 0.94 5.02
CA PRO A 41 -17.21 -0.26 5.37
C PRO A 41 -15.82 0.13 5.85
N ASN A 42 -15.43 -0.32 7.04
CA ASN A 42 -14.04 -0.31 7.52
C ASN A 42 -13.20 -1.36 6.76
N ALA A 43 -13.38 -1.44 5.43
CA ALA A 43 -12.62 -2.34 4.59
C ALA A 43 -11.22 -1.76 4.44
N SER A 44 -10.22 -2.36 5.10
CA SER A 44 -8.83 -2.06 4.80
C SER A 44 -8.51 -2.63 3.41
N VAL A 45 -8.54 -1.81 2.37
CA VAL A 45 -8.25 -2.23 0.99
C VAL A 45 -6.75 -2.50 0.77
N SER A 46 -5.91 -2.16 1.73
CA SER A 46 -4.46 -2.29 1.64
C SER A 46 -3.90 -2.97 2.89
N ALA A 47 -3.75 -4.30 2.84
CA ALA A 47 -2.86 -4.99 3.76
C ALA A 47 -1.48 -4.35 3.62
N SER A 48 -0.96 -3.80 4.72
CA SER A 48 0.37 -3.21 4.73
C SER A 48 1.40 -4.32 4.53
N ILE A 49 2.12 -4.27 3.42
CA ILE A 49 3.21 -5.21 3.12
C ILE A 49 4.38 -4.89 4.03
N ASP A 50 4.94 -5.91 4.69
CA ASP A 50 6.21 -5.77 5.40
C ASP A 50 7.33 -5.52 4.38
N PRO A 51 8.00 -4.35 4.41
CA PRO A 51 9.05 -4.03 3.44
C PRO A 51 10.25 -4.97 3.45
N PHE A 52 10.48 -5.73 4.53
CA PHE A 52 11.61 -6.67 4.62
C PHE A 52 11.25 -8.09 4.19
N ASN A 53 9.98 -8.38 3.97
CA ASN A 53 9.51 -9.73 3.63
C ASN A 53 9.41 -9.93 2.11
N ARG A 54 10.32 -10.73 1.56
CA ARG A 54 10.34 -11.08 0.13
C ARG A 54 9.07 -11.82 -0.30
N GLN A 55 8.55 -12.74 0.51
CA GLN A 55 7.42 -13.58 0.12
C GLN A 55 6.15 -12.74 -0.04
N GLN A 56 5.92 -11.79 0.87
CA GLN A 56 4.77 -10.88 0.77
C GLN A 56 4.83 -10.00 -0.49
N TYR A 57 6.03 -9.58 -0.91
CA TYR A 57 6.20 -8.88 -2.18
C TYR A 57 5.86 -9.77 -3.38
N ILE A 58 6.32 -11.03 -3.38
CA ILE A 58 5.98 -11.99 -4.44
C ILE A 58 4.47 -12.22 -4.48
N ASP A 59 3.83 -12.47 -3.34
CA ASP A 59 2.39 -12.72 -3.28
C ASP A 59 1.59 -11.50 -3.78
N ALA A 60 2.02 -10.29 -3.39
CA ALA A 60 1.38 -9.04 -3.81
C ALA A 60 1.54 -8.73 -5.30
N THR A 61 2.67 -9.12 -5.91
CA THR A 61 2.93 -8.90 -7.34
C THR A 61 2.38 -10.02 -8.21
N TYR A 62 2.41 -11.27 -7.73
CA TYR A 62 1.94 -12.45 -8.45
C TYR A 62 0.41 -12.52 -8.54
N GLN A 63 -0.29 -12.18 -7.45
CA GLN A 63 -1.76 -12.25 -7.41
C GLN A 63 -2.42 -11.06 -8.11
N LYS A 64 -1.73 -9.92 -8.22
CA LYS A 64 -2.25 -8.74 -8.89
C LYS A 64 -1.95 -8.82 -10.39
N LYS A 65 -2.98 -8.63 -11.23
CA LYS A 65 -2.83 -8.50 -12.69
C LYS A 65 -2.25 -7.13 -13.05
N GLY A 66 -1.03 -6.84 -12.61
CA GLY A 66 -0.32 -5.59 -12.87
C GLY A 66 0.64 -5.69 -14.06
N THR A 67 1.11 -4.53 -14.52
CA THR A 67 2.21 -4.40 -15.46
C THR A 67 3.57 -4.52 -14.75
N VAL A 68 4.64 -4.65 -15.53
CA VAL A 68 6.01 -4.59 -14.98
C VAL A 68 6.29 -3.24 -14.32
N GLY A 69 5.68 -2.15 -14.82
CA GLY A 69 5.77 -0.82 -14.21
C GLY A 69 5.23 -0.82 -12.78
N ASP A 70 4.03 -1.38 -12.58
CA ASP A 70 3.40 -1.45 -11.25
C ASP A 70 4.26 -2.23 -10.24
N MET A 71 4.97 -3.26 -10.70
CA MET A 71 5.93 -4.01 -9.86
C MET A 71 7.15 -3.16 -9.50
N MET A 72 7.68 -2.38 -10.45
CA MET A 72 8.81 -1.47 -10.20
C MET A 72 8.42 -0.35 -9.25
N ASP A 73 7.23 0.23 -9.40
CA ASP A 73 6.72 1.28 -8.52
C ASP A 73 6.53 0.74 -7.09
N LEU A 74 5.93 -0.44 -6.94
CA LEU A 74 5.81 -1.11 -5.64
C LEU A 74 7.19 -1.37 -5.01
N SER A 75 8.17 -1.82 -5.80
CA SER A 75 9.53 -2.04 -5.31
C SER A 75 10.19 -0.75 -4.82
N ALA A 76 9.98 0.36 -5.54
CA ALA A 76 10.47 1.68 -5.16
C ALA A 76 9.83 2.17 -3.85
N GLU A 77 8.50 2.03 -3.71
CA GLU A 77 7.78 2.38 -2.47
C GLU A 77 8.30 1.58 -1.26
N LEU A 78 8.48 0.26 -1.41
CA LEU A 78 9.00 -0.57 -0.33
C LEU A 78 10.46 -0.23 0.00
N SER A 79 11.27 0.16 -0.99
CA SER A 79 12.63 0.65 -0.77
C SER A 79 12.65 1.94 0.03
N ALA A 80 11.78 2.90 -0.29
CA ALA A 80 11.61 4.13 0.49
C ALA A 80 11.20 3.83 1.94
N LYS A 81 10.21 2.95 2.15
CA LYS A 81 9.80 2.52 3.50
C LYS A 81 10.92 1.84 4.29
N ARG A 82 11.80 1.07 3.62
CA ARG A 82 12.99 0.49 4.27
C ARG A 82 14.00 1.56 4.64
N ALA A 83 14.25 2.52 3.76
CA ALA A 83 15.13 3.64 4.02
C ALA A 83 14.64 4.47 5.22
N GLU A 84 13.35 4.83 5.28
CA GLU A 84 12.75 5.53 6.42
C GLU A 84 12.97 4.79 7.74
N LYS A 85 12.76 3.47 7.75
CA LYS A 85 12.94 2.63 8.95
C LYS A 85 14.39 2.41 9.37
N THR A 86 15.35 2.55 8.45
CA THR A 86 16.77 2.21 8.66
C THR A 86 17.67 3.45 8.66
N GLY A 87 17.10 4.66 8.76
CA GLY A 87 17.88 5.90 8.87
C GLY A 87 18.39 6.45 7.54
N GLY A 88 17.65 6.26 6.45
CA GLY A 88 17.87 6.90 5.15
C GLY A 88 18.48 6.02 4.07
N LYS A 89 18.88 4.78 4.38
CA LYS A 89 19.42 3.82 3.38
C LYS A 89 18.70 2.48 3.44
N ASP A 90 18.40 1.93 2.28
CA ASP A 90 17.79 0.60 2.16
C ASP A 90 18.87 -0.50 2.19
N PRO A 91 18.92 -1.34 3.25
CA PRO A 91 19.95 -2.38 3.37
C PRO A 91 19.87 -3.48 2.30
N ILE A 92 18.69 -3.70 1.70
CA ILE A 92 18.54 -4.68 0.62
C ILE A 92 19.13 -4.12 -0.68
N LYS A 93 18.89 -2.83 -0.93
CA LYS A 93 19.40 -2.11 -2.09
C LYS A 93 20.93 -1.99 -2.07
N GLU A 94 21.53 -1.70 -0.91
CA GLU A 94 22.99 -1.68 -0.76
C GLU A 94 23.61 -3.05 -1.03
N LYS A 95 23.03 -4.13 -0.48
CA LYS A 95 23.49 -5.50 -0.76
C LYS A 95 23.41 -5.86 -2.25
N PHE A 96 22.37 -5.38 -2.94
CA PHE A 96 22.24 -5.57 -4.39
C PHE A 96 23.40 -4.90 -5.14
N TYR A 97 23.75 -3.66 -4.77
CA TYR A 97 24.90 -2.96 -5.36
C TYR A 97 26.24 -3.62 -5.06
N ASP A 98 26.46 -4.07 -3.82
CA ASP A 98 27.70 -4.76 -3.46
C ASP A 98 27.86 -6.08 -4.22
N ASN A 99 26.77 -6.83 -4.42
CA ASN A 99 26.79 -8.06 -5.21
C ASN A 99 27.04 -7.77 -6.69
N TYR A 100 26.40 -6.75 -7.25
CA TYR A 100 26.65 -6.30 -8.61
C TYR A 100 28.13 -5.95 -8.83
N ALA A 101 28.73 -5.19 -7.91
CA ALA A 101 30.14 -4.84 -7.98
C ALA A 101 31.03 -6.08 -7.92
N LYS A 102 30.75 -7.04 -7.04
CA LYS A 102 31.52 -8.31 -6.98
C LYS A 102 31.47 -9.10 -8.28
N GLU A 103 30.30 -9.22 -8.90
CA GLU A 103 30.13 -9.95 -10.18
C GLU A 103 30.75 -9.21 -11.37
N ARG A 104 30.84 -7.88 -11.29
CA ARG A 104 31.39 -7.02 -12.35
C ARG A 104 32.82 -6.56 -12.09
N GLY A 105 33.57 -7.30 -11.26
CA GLY A 105 35.00 -7.04 -11.04
C GLY A 105 35.29 -5.70 -10.37
N GLY A 106 34.38 -5.22 -9.52
CA GLY A 106 34.48 -3.96 -8.78
C GLY A 106 33.79 -2.77 -9.45
N ALA A 107 33.10 -2.96 -10.59
CA ALA A 107 32.34 -1.88 -11.22
C ALA A 107 31.04 -1.58 -10.44
N GLU A 108 30.89 -0.33 -10.00
CA GLU A 108 29.70 0.15 -9.31
C GLU A 108 28.45 0.17 -10.21
N HIS A 109 27.28 -0.02 -9.61
CA HIS A 109 26.02 0.00 -10.37
C HIS A 109 25.70 1.42 -10.86
N PRO A 110 25.28 1.62 -12.13
CA PRO A 110 25.02 2.94 -12.70
C PRO A 110 24.02 3.79 -11.89
N GLN A 111 22.97 3.15 -11.35
CA GLN A 111 21.99 3.82 -10.48
C GLN A 111 22.62 4.36 -9.18
N ARG A 112 23.57 3.63 -8.58
CA ARG A 112 24.26 4.05 -7.35
C ARG A 112 25.13 5.28 -7.63
N ILE A 113 25.85 5.25 -8.75
CA ILE A 113 26.64 6.38 -9.25
C ILE A 113 25.75 7.60 -9.51
N ARG A 114 24.55 7.39 -10.08
CA ARG A 114 23.60 8.49 -10.31
C ARG A 114 23.07 9.10 -9.00
N GLU A 115 22.86 8.27 -7.98
CA GLU A 115 22.34 8.71 -6.68
C GLU A 115 23.39 9.39 -5.78
N GLN A 116 24.66 8.96 -5.85
CA GLN A 116 25.74 9.43 -4.97
C GLN A 116 26.75 10.35 -5.67
N GLY A 117 26.68 10.46 -6.99
CA GLY A 117 27.75 11.01 -7.82
C GLY A 117 28.92 10.03 -7.96
N TYR A 118 29.80 10.30 -8.91
CA TYR A 118 31.09 9.61 -9.04
C TYR A 118 32.23 10.60 -8.92
N GLU A 119 33.11 10.39 -7.94
CA GLU A 119 34.33 11.16 -7.77
C GLU A 119 35.56 10.26 -7.88
N SER A 120 36.45 10.60 -8.81
CA SER A 120 37.77 10.02 -8.95
C SER A 120 38.82 11.13 -8.95
N LYS A 121 40.10 10.77 -8.85
CA LYS A 121 41.21 11.74 -8.91
C LYS A 121 41.18 12.62 -10.16
N ASN A 122 40.56 12.16 -11.25
CA ASN A 122 40.62 12.82 -12.55
C ASN A 122 39.25 13.32 -13.05
N VAL A 123 38.14 12.78 -12.52
CA VAL A 123 36.79 13.03 -13.04
C VAL A 123 35.80 13.06 -11.89
N LYS A 124 34.99 14.12 -11.83
CA LYS A 124 33.78 14.23 -11.02
C LYS A 124 32.56 14.24 -11.95
N VAL A 125 31.61 13.35 -11.71
CA VAL A 125 30.35 13.25 -12.45
C VAL A 125 29.21 13.39 -11.44
N ASP A 126 28.54 14.53 -11.50
CA ASP A 126 27.29 14.77 -10.80
C ASP A 126 26.14 14.60 -11.81
N TYR A 127 25.01 14.09 -11.33
CA TYR A 127 23.81 13.94 -12.14
C TYR A 127 22.73 14.85 -11.54
N ASP A 128 22.28 15.84 -12.32
CA ASP A 128 21.11 16.67 -12.01
C ASP A 128 19.78 15.86 -12.09
#